data_AF-A0AAD8AH19-F1
#
_entry.id   AF-A0AAD8AH19-F1
#
_cell.length_a   1.000
_cell.length_b   1.000
_cell.length_c   1.000
_cell.angle_alpha   90.00
_cell.angle_beta   90.00
_cell.angle_gamma   90.00
#
_symmetry.space_group_name_H-M   'P 1'
#
loop_
_entity.id
_entity.type
_entity.pdbx_description
1 polymer ?
#
loop_
_entity_poly.entity_id
_entity_poly.type
_entity_poly.pdbx_seq_one_letter_code
_entity_poly.pdbx_strand_id
1 'polypeptide(L)' 'MFFFTAAGITLGYVTYDLMHFYLHYGSPEAGSYLYYMKRYHNQHHFTHHETGFGISSNFWDKIFGTEIFLRKLSRALKW' A
#
# COMPACT_ATOMS: atom_id res chain seq x y z
N MET A 1 -3.73 24.69 -17.82
CA MET A 1 -3.19 24.33 -16.49
C MET A 1 -4.21 23.55 -15.67
N PHE A 2 -5.39 24.11 -15.38
CA PHE A 2 -6.41 23.48 -14.53
C PHE A 2 -6.78 22.03 -14.93
N PHE A 3 -7.11 21.79 -16.21
CA PHE A 3 -7.47 20.44 -16.67
C PHE A 3 -6.35 19.41 -16.53
N PHE A 4 -5.10 19.83 -16.65
CA PHE A 4 -3.95 18.93 -16.49
C PHE A 4 -3.78 18.52 -15.02
N THR A 5 -3.87 19.48 -14.09
CA THR A 5 -3.87 19.20 -12.65
C THR A 5 -5.05 18.31 -12.25
N ALA A 6 -6.25 18.61 -12.74
CA ALA A 6 -7.45 17.81 -12.47
C ALA A 6 -7.29 16.37 -12.99
N ALA A 7 -6.79 16.19 -14.21
CA ALA A 7 -6.52 14.87 -14.77
C ALA A 7 -5.49 14.10 -13.94
N GLY A 8 -4.41 14.76 -13.50
CA GLY A 8 -3.38 14.16 -12.64
C GLY A 8 -3.94 13.70 -11.29
N ILE A 9 -4.75 14.52 -10.63
CA ILE A 9 -5.41 14.17 -9.35
C ILE A 9 -6.33 12.96 -9.55
N THR A 10 -7.19 12.99 -10.57
CA THR A 10 -8.13 11.89 -10.85
C THR A 10 -7.38 10.60 -11.16
N LEU A 11 -6.34 10.65 -12.00
CA LEU A 11 -5.51 9.49 -12.32
C LEU A 11 -4.83 8.91 -11.06
N GLY A 12 -4.29 9.78 -10.21
CA GLY A 12 -3.68 9.38 -8.94
C GLY A 12 -4.67 8.69 -8.01
N TYR A 13 -5.88 9.26 -7.86
CA TYR A 13 -6.93 8.69 -7.03
C TYR A 13 -7.41 7.32 -7.54
N VAL A 14 -7.68 7.19 -8.84
CA VAL A 14 -8.09 5.90 -9.44
C VAL A 14 -6.98 4.86 -9.30
N THR A 15 -5.72 5.25 -9.50
CA THR A 15 -4.58 4.35 -9.29
C THR A 15 -4.49 3.88 -7.84
N TYR A 16 -4.64 4.79 -6.88
CA TYR A 16 -4.70 4.48 -5.45
C TYR A 16 -5.80 3.46 -5.14
N ASP A 17 -7.01 3.66 -5.66
CA ASP A 17 -8.16 2.81 -5.36
C ASP A 17 -8.04 1.43 -6.00
N LEU A 18 -7.55 1.35 -7.24
CA LEU A 18 -7.25 0.08 -7.91
C LEU A 18 -6.13 -0.69 -7.21
N MET A 19 -5.08 0.00 -6.74
CA MET A 19 -4.06 -0.62 -5.91
C MET A 19 -4.69 -1.16 -4.63
N HIS A 20 -5.49 -0.37 -3.91
CA HIS A 20 -6.16 -0.78 -2.68
C HIS A 20 -6.97 -2.07 -2.88
N PHE A 21 -7.81 -2.09 -3.92
CA PHE A 21 -8.57 -3.27 -4.31
C PHE A 21 -7.65 -4.48 -4.56
N TYR A 22 -6.58 -4.29 -5.34
CA TYR A 22 -5.64 -5.37 -5.63
C TYR A 22 -4.88 -5.86 -4.39
N LEU A 23 -4.54 -4.98 -3.44
CA LEU A 23 -3.89 -5.38 -2.19
C LEU A 23 -4.81 -6.26 -1.34
N HIS A 24 -6.11 -6.04 -1.37
CA HIS A 24 -7.08 -6.91 -0.70
C HIS A 24 -7.24 -8.25 -1.41
N TYR A 25 -7.48 -8.25 -2.71
CA TYR A 25 -7.98 -9.43 -3.43
C TYR A 25 -6.97 -10.12 -4.35
N GLY A 26 -5.90 -9.43 -4.75
CA GLY A 26 -4.90 -9.95 -5.69
C GLY A 26 -3.84 -10.84 -5.04
N SER A 27 -3.09 -11.60 -5.84
CA SER A 27 -1.96 -12.43 -5.38
C SER A 27 -0.64 -11.91 -5.98
N PRO A 28 -0.07 -10.82 -5.43
CA PRO A 28 1.19 -10.27 -5.93
C PRO A 28 2.35 -11.27 -5.77
N GLU A 29 3.25 -11.27 -6.74
CA GLU A 29 4.44 -12.13 -6.74
C GLU A 29 5.37 -11.80 -5.56
N ALA A 30 5.90 -12.83 -4.90
CA ALA A 30 6.79 -12.67 -3.77
C ALA A 30 8.03 -11.83 -4.13
N GLY A 31 8.34 -10.82 -3.30
CA GLY A 31 9.47 -9.91 -3.54
C GLY A 31 9.13 -8.70 -4.41
N SER A 32 7.96 -8.67 -5.06
CA SER A 32 7.47 -7.48 -5.75
C SER A 32 7.09 -6.35 -4.79
N TYR A 33 7.01 -5.13 -5.31
CA TYR A 33 6.53 -3.98 -4.54
C TYR A 33 5.11 -4.17 -4.01
N LEU A 34 4.19 -4.66 -4.85
CA LEU A 34 2.81 -4.92 -4.45
C LEU A 34 2.72 -6.03 -3.41
N TYR A 35 3.65 -6.98 -3.38
CA TYR A 35 3.74 -7.98 -2.32
C TYR A 35 4.14 -7.35 -0.98
N TYR A 36 5.10 -6.42 -0.99
CA TYR A 36 5.43 -5.63 0.20
C TYR A 36 4.21 -4.83 0.67
N MET A 37 3.56 -4.07 -0.23
CA MET A 37 2.40 -3.25 0.13
C MET A 37 1.21 -4.09 0.59
N LYS A 38 0.96 -5.27 0.01
CA LYS A 38 -0.12 -6.17 0.47
C LYS A 38 0.14 -6.63 1.91
N ARG A 39 1.38 -6.97 2.23
CA ARG A 39 1.75 -7.32 3.61
C ARG A 39 1.62 -6.14 4.56
N TYR A 40 2.03 -4.96 4.13
CA TYR A 40 1.96 -3.72 4.90
C TYR A 40 0.50 -3.35 5.22
N HIS A 41 -0.35 -3.35 4.20
CA HIS A 41 -1.78 -3.07 4.31
C HIS A 41 -2.54 -4.11 5.16
N ASN A 42 -2.19 -5.39 5.02
CA ASN A 42 -2.77 -6.42 5.90
C ASN A 42 -2.38 -6.21 7.37
N GLN A 43 -1.17 -5.72 7.67
CA GLN A 43 -0.81 -5.40 9.06
C GLN A 43 -1.61 -4.21 9.59
N HIS A 44 -1.86 -3.19 8.77
CA HIS A 44 -2.76 -2.09 9.12
C HIS A 44 -4.16 -2.64 9.52
N HIS A 45 -4.77 -3.47 8.67
CA HIS A 45 -6.11 -4.00 8.92
C HIS A 45 -6.26 -4.96 10.10
N PHE A 46 -5.22 -5.72 10.45
CA PHE A 46 -5.36 -6.83 11.40
C PHE A 46 -4.52 -6.68 12.67
N THR A 47 -3.60 -5.72 12.74
CA THR A 47 -2.65 -5.62 13.86
C THR A 47 -2.41 -4.18 14.29
N HIS A 48 -2.30 -3.24 13.36
CA HIS A 48 -1.87 -1.88 13.62
C HIS A 48 -2.80 -0.84 12.96
N HIS A 49 -4.04 -0.78 13.42
CA HIS A 49 -5.08 0.10 12.83
C HIS A 49 -4.73 1.60 12.85
N GLU A 50 -3.91 2.03 13.80
CA GLU A 50 -3.49 3.44 13.98
C GLU A 50 -2.13 3.77 13.31
N THR A 51 -1.60 2.88 12.47
CA THR A 51 -0.38 3.11 11.68
C THR A 51 -0.52 2.49 10.29
N GLY A 52 0.43 2.76 9.39
CA GLY A 52 0.46 2.19 8.05
C GLY A 52 -0.67 2.68 7.14
N PHE A 53 -0.91 3.98 7.12
CA PHE A 53 -2.00 4.59 6.35
C PHE A 53 -1.74 4.59 4.84
N GLY A 54 -0.48 4.43 4.43
CA GLY A 54 -0.08 4.44 3.03
C GLY A 54 -0.49 3.19 2.25
N ILE A 55 -1.33 3.34 1.23
CA ILE A 55 -1.74 2.25 0.33
C ILE A 55 -0.85 2.14 -0.91
N SER A 56 -0.62 3.26 -1.60
CA SER A 56 0.20 3.29 -2.82
C SER A 56 1.68 3.32 -2.50
N SER A 57 2.06 3.89 -1.35
CA SER A 57 3.41 3.85 -0.78
C SER A 57 3.41 4.17 0.71
N ASN A 58 4.45 3.75 1.43
CA ASN A 58 4.67 4.10 2.84
C ASN A 58 5.50 5.39 3.02
N PHE A 59 5.66 6.20 1.97
CA PHE A 59 6.50 7.40 2.02
C PHE A 59 6.02 8.38 3.10
N TRP A 60 4.73 8.70 3.11
CA TRP A 60 4.17 9.62 4.09
C TRP A 60 4.15 9.02 5.50
N ASP A 61 4.01 7.70 5.63
CA ASP A 61 4.12 7.04 6.94
C ASP A 61 5.51 7.24 7.57
N LYS A 62 6.58 7.22 6.76
CA LYS A 62 7.94 7.54 7.24
C LYS A 62 8.06 8.97 7.72
N ILE A 63 7.51 9.91 6.95
CA ILE A 63 7.58 11.34 7.27
C ILE A 63 6.80 11.67 8.54
N PHE A 64 5.63 11.05 8.73
CA PHE A 64 4.75 11.34 9.86
C PHE A 64 4.92 10.37 11.04
N GLY A 65 5.86 9.42 10.97
CA GLY A 65 6.16 8.50 12.07
C GLY A 65 5.11 7.42 12.28
N THR A 66 4.36 7.05 11.25
CA THR A 66 3.30 6.03 11.26
C THR A 66 3.70 4.78 10.48
N GLU A 67 5.00 4.54 10.28
CA GLU A 67 5.51 3.39 9.52
C GLU A 67 5.33 2.07 10.29
N ILE A 68 4.86 1.02 9.58
CA ILE A 68 4.86 -0.36 10.09
C ILE A 68 6.15 -1.07 9.69
N PHE A 69 6.91 -1.55 10.68
CA PHE A 69 8.09 -2.38 10.43
C PHE A 69 7.71 -3.84 10.21
N LEU A 70 7.70 -4.25 8.94
CA LEU A 70 7.41 -5.62 8.56
C LEU A 70 8.53 -6.58 8.98
N ARG A 71 8.15 -7.68 9.65
CA ARG A 71 9.08 -8.76 10.01
C ARG A 71 9.61 -9.49 8.76
N LYS A 72 10.85 -9.97 8.80
CA LYS A 72 11.37 -10.85 7.75
C LYS A 72 10.67 -12.21 7.81
N LEU A 73 10.14 -12.65 6.68
CA LEU A 73 9.49 -13.96 6.59
C LEU A 73 10.54 -15.05 6.32
N SER A 74 10.36 -16.22 6.93
CA SER A 74 11.17 -17.41 6.63
C SER A 74 10.76 -18.06 5.30
N ARG A 75 9.52 -17.85 4.85
CA ARG A 75 8.96 -18.31 3.58
C ARG A 75 8.02 -17.26 2.99
N ALA A 76 7.92 -17.21 1.68
CA ALA A 76 6.95 -16.36 1.00
C ALA A 76 5.52 -16.78 1.36
N LEU A 77 4.66 -15.80 1.61
CA LEU A 77 3.23 -16.00 1.74
C LEU A 77 2.65 -16.27 0.35
N LYS A 78 1.82 -17.30 0.25
CA LYS A 78 0.94 -17.51 -0.90
C LYS A 78 -0.44 -17.02 -0.49
N TRP A 79 -1.05 -16.20 -1.34
CA TRP A 79 -2.35 -15.60 -1.12
C TRP A 79 -3.44 -16.42 -1.82
#